data_AF-W4FNN3-F1
#
_entry.id   AF-W4FNN3-F1
#
_cell.length_a   1.000
_cell.length_b   1.000
_cell.length_c   1.000
_cell.angle_alpha   90.00
_cell.angle_beta   90.00
_cell.angle_gamma   90.00
#
_symmetry.space_group_name_H-M   'P 1'
#
loop_
_entity.id
_entity.type
_entity.pdbx_description
1 polymer ?
#
loop_
_entity_poly.entity_id
_entity_poly.type
_entity_poly.pdbx_seq_one_letter_code
_entity_poly.pdbx_strand_id
1 'polypeptide(L)'
;MLQLWQLYGLWRLQANLGEFRLADHLSSTQGTWVQDQLLALLPLVRRNAVALVDGFGLSDFELNSTIGRYDGDIYRALVARAAAEPLNQTDVVPGYHQWLQPLLSAKL
;
A
#
# COMPACT_ATOMS: atom_id res chain seq x y z
N MET A 1 8.97 18.89 -6.61
CA MET A 1 7.66 19.44 -6.21
C MET A 1 6.71 19.66 -7.40
N LEU A 2 7.07 20.40 -8.45
CA LEU A 2 6.16 20.68 -9.59
C LEU A 2 5.48 19.43 -10.17
N GLN A 3 6.23 18.34 -10.37
CA GLN A 3 5.71 17.08 -10.92
C GLN A 3 4.63 16.44 -10.05
N LEU A 4 4.70 16.59 -8.72
CA LEU A 4 3.67 16.07 -7.79
C LEU A 4 2.38 16.87 -7.89
N TRP A 5 2.48 18.20 -7.98
CA TRP A 5 1.32 19.07 -8.16
C TRP A 5 0.61 18.78 -9.49
N GLN A 6 1.38 18.61 -10.57
CA GLN A 6 0.85 18.19 -11.87
C GLN A 6 0.20 16.81 -11.81
N LEU A 7 0.86 15.83 -11.17
CA LEU A 7 0.32 14.48 -11.01
C LEU A 7 -1.00 14.50 -10.22
N TYR A 8 -1.05 15.27 -9.12
CA TYR A 8 -2.26 15.43 -8.32
C TYR A 8 -3.39 16.09 -9.12
N GLY A 9 -3.09 17.18 -9.84
CA GLY A 9 -4.09 17.87 -10.66
C GLY A 9 -4.66 16.99 -11.77
N LEU A 10 -3.80 16.28 -12.51
CA LEU A 10 -4.24 15.36 -13.56
C LEU A 10 -4.99 14.15 -13.00
N TRP A 11 -4.56 13.61 -11.85
CA TRP A 11 -5.28 12.55 -11.16
C TRP A 11 -6.69 12.99 -10.74
N ARG A 12 -6.83 14.22 -10.22
CA ARG A 12 -8.14 14.81 -9.88
C ARG A 12 -9.01 14.99 -11.11
N LEU A 13 -8.45 15.47 -12.23
CA LEU A 13 -9.18 15.61 -13.49
C LEU A 13 -9.63 14.25 -14.02
N GLN A 14 -8.77 13.23 -14.00
CA GLN A 14 -9.11 11.88 -14.41
C GLN A 14 -10.22 11.29 -13.53
N ALA A 15 -10.12 11.43 -12.20
CA ALA A 15 -11.08 10.89 -11.25
C ALA A 15 -12.48 11.51 -11.42
N ASN A 16 -12.56 12.76 -11.90
CA ASN A 16 -13.82 13.49 -12.08
C ASN A 16 -14.13 13.75 -13.57
N LEU A 17 -13.54 12.97 -14.48
CA LEU A 17 -13.60 13.23 -15.92
C LEU A 17 -15.04 13.32 -16.44
N GLY A 18 -15.98 12.57 -15.84
CA GLY A 18 -17.40 12.62 -16.17
C GLY A 18 -18.02 14.01 -15.99
N GLU A 19 -17.70 14.70 -14.90
CA GLU A 19 -18.22 16.05 -14.62
C GLU A 19 -17.72 17.07 -15.64
N PHE A 20 -16.42 17.03 -15.95
CA PHE A 20 -15.81 17.91 -16.95
C PHE A 20 -16.34 17.66 -18.36
N ARG A 21 -16.77 16.44 -18.66
CA ARG A 21 -17.43 16.11 -19.93
C ARG A 21 -18.89 16.54 -19.97
N LEU A 22 -19.63 16.37 -18.88
CA LEU A 22 -21.04 16.79 -18.79
C LEU A 22 -21.21 18.31 -18.91
N ALA A 23 -20.23 19.07 -18.42
CA ALA A 23 -20.20 20.53 -18.54
C ALA A 23 -19.52 21.03 -19.83
N ASP A 24 -19.25 20.14 -20.80
CA ASP A 24 -18.57 20.44 -22.07
C ASP A 24 -17.21 21.16 -21.92
N HIS A 25 -16.56 21.01 -20.76
CA HIS A 25 -15.23 21.59 -20.49
C HIS A 25 -14.10 20.78 -21.10
N LEU A 26 -14.25 19.46 -21.24
CA LEU A 26 -13.26 18.56 -21.84
C LEU A 26 -13.88 17.67 -22.91
N SER A 27 -13.26 17.66 -24.09
CA SER A 27 -13.55 16.70 -25.15
C SER A 27 -13.01 15.29 -24.84
N SER A 28 -13.41 14.28 -25.63
CA SER A 28 -12.88 12.90 -25.51
C SER A 28 -11.38 12.85 -25.73
N THR A 29 -10.89 13.59 -26.72
CA THR A 29 -9.46 13.65 -27.05
C THR A 29 -8.66 14.35 -25.94
N GLN A 30 -9.20 15.40 -25.33
CA GLN A 30 -8.54 16.03 -24.18
C GLN A 30 -8.56 15.11 -22.95
N GLY A 31 -9.62 14.32 -22.76
CA GLY A 31 -9.66 13.28 -21.74
C GLY A 31 -8.57 12.23 -21.90
N THR A 32 -8.28 11.80 -23.13
CA THR A 32 -7.16 10.88 -23.40
C THR A 32 -5.81 11.53 -23.11
N TRP A 33 -5.63 12.82 -23.45
CA TRP A 33 -4.39 13.54 -23.14
C TRP A 33 -4.12 13.62 -21.63
N VAL A 34 -5.16 13.81 -20.81
CA VAL A 34 -5.03 13.80 -19.34
C VAL A 34 -4.47 12.45 -18.86
N GLN A 35 -5.00 11.34 -19.38
CA GLN A 35 -4.53 10.00 -19.04
C GLN A 35 -3.08 9.77 -19.51
N ASP A 36 -2.76 10.13 -20.75
CA ASP A 36 -1.41 9.97 -21.31
C ASP A 36 -0.38 10.76 -20.50
N GLN A 37 -0.69 12.02 -20.17
CA GLN A 37 0.20 12.87 -19.40
C GLN A 37 0.35 12.40 -17.95
N LEU A 38 -0.73 11.89 -17.33
CA LEU A 38 -0.67 11.30 -16.00
C LEU A 38 0.29 10.10 -15.98
N LEU A 39 0.16 9.18 -16.95
CA LEU A 39 1.05 8.03 -17.08
C LEU A 39 2.50 8.43 -17.35
N ALA A 40 2.72 9.48 -18.15
CA ALA A 40 4.06 10.02 -18.41
C ALA A 40 4.73 10.65 -17.17
N LEU A 41 3.94 11.18 -16.21
CA LEU A 41 4.47 11.75 -14.97
C LEU A 41 4.89 10.69 -13.94
N LEU A 42 4.25 9.51 -13.92
CA LEU A 42 4.55 8.43 -12.97
C LEU A 42 6.05 8.05 -12.93
N PRO A 43 6.75 7.77 -14.06
CA PRO A 43 8.16 7.42 -14.02
C PRO A 43 9.07 8.58 -13.57
N LEU A 44 8.63 9.84 -13.71
CA LEU A 44 9.37 11.01 -13.23
C LEU A 44 9.26 11.14 -11.71
N VAL A 45 8.04 10.99 -11.17
CA VAL A 45 7.80 11.03 -9.72
C VAL A 45 8.40 9.82 -9.02
N ARG A 46 8.35 8.64 -9.64
CA ARG A 46 8.90 7.37 -9.12
C ARG A 46 10.35 7.51 -8.63
N ARG A 47 11.18 8.26 -9.35
CA ARG A 47 12.61 8.46 -9.01
C ARG A 47 12.82 9.07 -7.63
N ASN A 48 11.87 9.87 -7.17
CA ASN A 48 11.93 10.58 -5.88
C ASN A 48 10.92 10.05 -4.87
N ALA A 49 10.14 9.00 -5.19
CA ALA A 49 9.01 8.56 -4.36
C ALA A 49 9.42 8.23 -2.92
N VAL A 50 10.55 7.55 -2.72
CA VAL A 50 11.09 7.24 -1.40
C VAL A 50 11.51 8.51 -0.65
N ALA A 51 12.34 9.36 -1.27
CA ALA A 51 12.78 10.62 -0.65
C ALA A 51 11.62 11.57 -0.30
N LEU A 52 10.53 11.53 -1.05
CA LEU A 52 9.34 12.33 -0.77
C LEU A 52 8.60 11.88 0.49
N VAL A 53 8.55 10.57 0.76
CA VAL A 53 7.96 10.05 2.01
C VAL A 53 8.94 10.16 3.18
N ASP A 54 10.24 10.02 2.94
CA ASP A 54 11.29 10.27 3.95
C ASP A 54 11.26 11.72 4.44
N GLY A 55 10.88 12.66 3.58
CA GLY A 55 10.71 14.08 3.92
C GLY A 55 9.67 14.36 5.01
N PHE A 56 8.82 13.40 5.37
CA PHE A 56 7.93 13.51 6.52
C PHE A 56 8.67 13.37 7.86
N GLY A 57 9.87 12.80 7.87
CA GLY A 57 10.70 12.70 9.07
C GLY A 57 10.13 11.79 10.16
N LEU A 58 9.28 10.81 9.79
CA LEU A 58 8.71 9.85 10.73
C LEU A 58 9.77 8.84 11.16
N SER A 59 9.93 8.64 12.47
CA SER A 59 10.74 7.55 13.01
C SER A 59 10.05 6.19 12.85
N ASP A 60 10.82 5.10 12.87
CA ASP A 60 10.28 3.73 12.87
C ASP A 60 9.32 3.48 14.06
N PHE A 61 9.55 4.17 15.19
CA PHE A 61 8.67 4.11 16.35
C PHE A 61 7.31 4.76 16.09
N GLU A 62 7.30 5.97 15.52
CA GLU A 62 6.06 6.69 15.17
C GLU A 62 5.30 5.98 14.05
N LEU A 63 6.03 5.47 13.05
CA LEU A 63 5.43 4.78 11.91
C LEU A 63 4.89 3.39 12.30
N ASN A 64 5.54 2.70 13.24
CA ASN A 64 5.18 1.39 13.78
C ASN A 64 4.83 0.34 12.70
N SER A 65 5.49 0.43 11.54
CA SER A 65 5.22 -0.40 10.38
C SER A 65 6.40 -1.32 10.08
N THR A 66 6.14 -2.62 10.03
CA THR A 66 7.16 -3.62 9.71
C THR A 66 7.62 -3.54 8.24
N ILE A 67 6.70 -3.17 7.34
CA ILE A 67 6.99 -3.02 5.90
C ILE A 67 7.50 -1.63 5.54
N GLY A 68 7.26 -0.64 6.41
CA GLY A 68 7.65 0.75 6.21
C GLY A 68 8.96 1.12 6.90
N ARG A 69 9.76 0.15 7.34
CA ARG A 69 11.02 0.40 8.04
C ARG A 69 11.96 1.23 7.20
N TYR A 70 12.62 2.19 7.84
CA TYR A 70 13.61 3.06 7.19
C TYR A 70 14.79 2.29 6.58
N ASP A 71 15.23 1.21 7.22
CA ASP A 71 16.38 0.41 6.75
C ASP A 71 16.06 -0.54 5.58
N GLY A 72 14.77 -0.69 5.23
CA GLY A 72 14.32 -1.60 4.18
C GLY A 72 14.48 -3.10 4.48
N ASP A 73 14.88 -3.51 5.69
CA ASP A 73 15.02 -4.94 6.07
C ASP A 73 13.67 -5.54 6.49
N ILE A 74 12.73 -5.52 5.54
CA ILE A 74 11.32 -5.87 5.78
C ILE A 74 11.13 -7.36 6.11
N TYR A 75 11.90 -8.25 5.50
CA TYR A 75 11.66 -9.69 5.60
C TYR A 75 12.06 -10.24 6.96
N ARG A 76 13.24 -9.84 7.47
CA ARG A 76 13.66 -10.24 8.82
C ARG A 76 12.73 -9.66 9.88
N ALA A 77 12.33 -8.40 9.71
CA ALA A 77 11.38 -7.75 10.61
C ALA A 77 10.01 -8.44 10.62
N LEU A 78 9.50 -8.86 9.46
CA LEU A 78 8.25 -9.63 9.36
C LEU A 78 8.33 -10.96 10.09
N VAL A 79 9.40 -11.72 9.89
CA VAL A 79 9.61 -13.01 10.58
C VAL A 79 9.72 -12.80 12.09
N ALA A 80 10.48 -11.80 12.54
CA ALA A 80 10.63 -11.51 13.96
C ALA A 80 9.29 -11.10 14.60
N ARG A 81 8.49 -10.27 13.92
CA ARG A 81 7.18 -9.85 14.41
C ARG A 81 6.19 -11.01 14.46
N ALA A 82 6.17 -11.87 13.43
CA ALA A 82 5.35 -13.06 13.42
C ALA A 82 5.75 -14.02 14.55
N ALA A 83 7.05 -14.25 14.79
CA ALA A 83 7.53 -15.10 15.87
C ALA A 83 7.15 -14.57 17.26
N ALA A 84 7.03 -13.25 17.43
CA ALA A 84 6.64 -12.61 18.68
C ALA A 84 5.12 -12.63 18.95
N GLU A 85 4.29 -13.04 17.98
CA GLU A 85 2.84 -13.11 18.17
C GLU A 85 2.48 -14.09 19.31
N PRO A 86 1.54 -13.72 20.20
CA PRO A 86 1.15 -14.58 21.32
C PRO A 86 0.69 -15.99 20.91
N LEU A 87 0.12 -16.12 19.72
CA LEU A 87 -0.34 -17.41 19.18
C LEU A 87 0.82 -18.38 18.90
N ASN A 88 2.02 -17.86 18.64
CA ASN A 88 3.21 -18.64 18.30
C ASN A 88 4.08 -18.98 19.53
N GLN A 89 3.61 -18.70 20.75
CA GLN A 89 4.32 -19.05 21.98
C GLN A 89 4.34 -20.55 22.26
N THR A 90 3.42 -21.30 21.66
CA THR A 90 3.28 -22.74 21.82
C THR A 90 3.18 -23.41 20.46
N ASP A 91 3.93 -24.48 20.23
CA ASP A 91 3.87 -25.26 18.98
C ASP A 91 2.49 -25.89 18.75
N VAL A 92 1.82 -26.31 19.83
CA VAL A 92 0.46 -26.86 19.80
C VAL A 92 -0.46 -25.94 20.58
N VAL A 93 -1.41 -25.33 19.87
CA VAL A 93 -2.40 -24.44 20.50
C VAL A 93 -3.26 -25.20 21.52
N PRO A 94 -3.65 -24.58 22.65
CA PRO A 94 -4.43 -25.27 23.69
C PRO A 94 -5.74 -25.91 23.18
N GLY A 95 -6.38 -25.28 22.19
CA GLY A 95 -7.61 -25.80 21.57
C GLY A 95 -7.41 -27.06 20.72
N TYR A 96 -6.18 -27.45 20.40
CA TYR A 96 -5.91 -28.62 19.56
C TYR A 96 -6.42 -29.92 20.20
N HIS A 97 -5.99 -30.20 21.44
CA HIS A 97 -6.36 -31.45 22.12
C HIS A 97 -7.86 -31.51 22.45
N GLN A 98 -8.48 -30.36 22.72
CA GLN A 98 -9.89 -30.29 23.11
C GLN A 98 -10.83 -30.45 21.92
N TRP A 99 -10.51 -29.84 20.77
CA TRP A 99 -11.45 -29.71 19.66
C TRP A 99 -10.98 -30.35 18.37
N LEU A 100 -9.71 -30.17 17.99
CA LEU A 100 -9.20 -30.62 16.69
C LEU A 100 -8.81 -32.10 16.70
N GLN A 101 -8.11 -32.56 17.72
CA GLN A 101 -7.63 -33.95 17.79
C GLN A 101 -8.78 -34.98 17.80
N PRO A 102 -9.87 -34.80 18.57
CA PRO A 102 -11.00 -35.75 18.53
C PRO A 102 -11.69 -35.77 17.17
N LEU A 103 -11.85 -34.62 16.51
CA LEU A 103 -12.44 -34.53 15.17
C LEU A 103 -11.59 -35.26 14.12
N LEU A 104 -10.27 -35.07 14.16
CA LEU A 104 -9.35 -35.69 13.20
C LEU A 104 -9.19 -37.20 13.44
N SER A 105 -9.36 -37.66 14.68
CA SER A 105 -9.22 -39.07 15.06
C SER A 105 -10.52 -39.87 14.93
N ALA A 106 -11.67 -39.19 14.90
CA ALA A 106 -12.95 -39.79 14.60
C ALA A 106 -12.98 -40.19 13.12
N LYS A 107 -12.70 -41.45 12.83
CA LYS A 107 -12.97 -42.03 11.50
C LYS A 107 -14.45 -41.89 11.19
N LEU A 108 -14.80 -41.07 10.19
CA LEU A 108 -15.99 -41.28 9.37
C LEU A 108 -15.80 -42.55 8.53
#